data_AF-A0A963BDL9-F1
#
_entry.id   AF-A0A963BDL9-F1
#
_cell.length_a   1.000
_cell.length_b   1.000
_cell.length_c   1.000
_cell.angle_alpha   90.00
_cell.angle_beta   90.00
_cell.angle_gamma   90.00
#
_symmetry.space_group_name_H-M   'P 1'
#
loop_
_entity.id
_entity.type
_entity.pdbx_description
1 polymer ?
#
loop_
_entity_poly.entity_id
_entity_poly.type
_entity_poly.pdbx_seq_one_letter_code
_entity_poly.pdbx_strand_id
1 'polypeptide(L)'
;MITVRVAMRFTNEPLKRTPVVLQLDANDEIVGPVLTDRSGVATFDLPPTSGRIYVSDVERFHGRLTGEILIQLWSITQSPDDSSGAPGIVTKGSNAYPGMAQKTVLVGDREVLTDSEGYLIEPSDWSEEFAKALATFERLELTSEHWEVIRYLREYYMRCGTQASVREMVKHFRRIWGSEKGSSRYLHDLFPRGGPQKQGNRLAGLLRTKGEH
;
A
#
# COMPACT_ATOMS: atom_id res chain seq x y z
N MET A 1 12.61 30.91 5.27
CA MET A 1 11.26 30.34 5.19
C MET A 1 11.37 28.93 4.62
N ILE A 2 10.88 27.96 5.37
CA ILE A 2 10.85 26.55 5.00
C ILE A 2 9.41 26.20 4.65
N THR A 3 9.20 25.55 3.51
CA THR A 3 7.87 25.22 3.01
C THR A 3 7.80 23.71 2.78
N VAL A 4 6.77 23.07 3.32
CA VAL A 4 6.55 21.64 3.16
C VAL A 4 5.27 21.45 2.35
N ARG A 5 5.41 20.87 1.15
CA ARG A 5 4.27 20.53 0.29
C ARG A 5 3.93 19.05 0.47
N VAL A 6 2.70 18.75 0.84
CA VAL A 6 2.20 17.40 1.05
C VAL A 6 1.16 17.07 -0.01
N ALA A 7 1.40 15.99 -0.75
CA ALA A 7 0.50 15.53 -1.82
C ALA A 7 0.42 14.00 -1.88
N MET A 8 -0.65 13.49 -2.49
CA MET A 8 -0.77 12.07 -2.81
C MET A 8 0.24 11.69 -3.89
N ARG A 9 0.99 10.61 -3.68
CA ARG A 9 2.02 10.15 -4.63
C ARG A 9 1.47 9.79 -6.01
N PHE A 10 0.26 9.23 -6.06
CA PHE A 10 -0.33 8.72 -7.31
C PHE A 10 -1.16 9.76 -8.08
N THR A 11 -1.95 10.55 -7.37
CA THR A 11 -2.84 11.54 -8.00
C THR A 11 -2.21 12.93 -8.07
N ASN A 12 -1.08 13.14 -7.39
CA ASN A 12 -0.50 14.46 -7.11
C ASN A 12 -1.49 15.44 -6.47
N GLU A 13 -2.59 14.94 -5.91
CA GLU A 13 -3.61 15.75 -5.27
C GLU A 13 -3.06 16.31 -3.96
N PRO A 14 -3.18 17.63 -3.71
CA PRO A 14 -2.70 18.24 -2.49
C PRO A 14 -3.48 17.76 -1.27
N LEU A 15 -2.76 17.38 -0.22
CA LEU A 15 -3.37 16.94 1.03
C LEU A 15 -3.56 18.12 1.97
N LYS A 16 -4.83 18.48 2.18
CA LYS A 16 -5.26 19.65 2.98
C LYS A 16 -5.39 19.28 4.45
N ARG A 17 -5.20 20.26 5.34
CA ARG A 17 -5.29 20.10 6.80
C ARG A 17 -4.46 18.93 7.34
N THR A 18 -3.37 18.59 6.67
CA THR A 18 -2.45 17.56 7.10
C THR A 18 -1.44 18.20 8.06
N PRO A 19 -1.29 17.70 9.29
CA PRO A 19 -0.37 18.29 10.25
C PRO A 19 1.07 17.99 9.84
N VAL A 20 1.89 19.03 9.81
CA VAL A 20 3.33 18.95 9.57
C VAL A 20 4.06 19.49 10.81
N VAL A 21 5.04 18.74 11.28
CA VAL A 21 5.90 19.08 12.42
C VAL A 21 7.35 18.98 11.98
N LEU A 22 8.18 19.94 12.40
CA LEU A 22 9.63 19.90 12.21
C LEU A 22 10.28 19.57 13.55
N GLN A 23 11.31 18.72 13.55
CA GLN A 23 12.24 18.57 14.67
C GLN A 23 13.62 19.03 14.21
N LEU A 24 14.20 20.01 14.88
CA LEU A 24 15.48 20.61 14.50
C LEU A 24 16.65 19.86 15.14
N ASP A 25 17.68 19.48 14.38
CA ASP A 25 18.78 18.67 14.92
C ASP A 25 19.67 19.45 15.90
N ALA A 26 19.69 20.79 15.80
CA ALA A 26 20.60 21.62 16.60
C ALA A 26 20.26 21.64 18.10
N ASN A 27 18.99 21.42 18.44
CA ASN A 27 18.47 21.57 19.80
C ASN A 27 17.28 20.64 20.11
N ASP A 28 16.95 19.69 19.24
CA ASP A 28 15.77 18.84 19.31
C ASP A 28 14.44 19.61 19.44
N GLU A 29 14.42 20.89 19.04
CA GLU A 29 13.24 21.73 19.11
C GLU A 29 12.17 21.25 18.13
N ILE A 30 10.94 21.13 18.62
CA ILE A 30 9.77 20.73 17.84
C ILE A 30 9.00 21.99 17.45
N VAL A 31 8.84 22.22 16.15
CA VAL A 31 8.10 23.35 15.58
C VAL A 31 6.87 22.84 14.83
N GLY A 32 5.68 23.22 15.30
CA GLY A 32 4.39 22.78 14.74
C GLY A 32 3.39 22.33 15.83
N PRO A 33 2.27 21.67 15.45
CA PRO A 33 1.89 21.30 14.08
C PRO A 33 1.38 22.50 13.27
N VAL A 34 1.88 22.65 12.04
CA VAL A 34 1.30 23.55 11.04
C VAL A 34 0.45 22.71 10.09
N LEU A 35 -0.83 23.08 9.95
CA LEU A 35 -1.74 22.41 9.03
C LEU A 35 -1.50 22.88 7.60
N THR A 36 -1.44 21.94 6.66
CA THR A 36 -1.40 22.29 5.24
C THR A 36 -2.66 23.03 4.79
N ASP A 37 -2.49 24.00 3.90
CA ASP A 37 -3.56 24.79 3.32
C ASP A 37 -4.34 24.05 2.21
N ARG A 38 -5.13 24.78 1.39
CA ARG A 38 -5.89 24.19 0.27
C ARG A 38 -4.99 23.66 -0.86
N SER A 39 -3.75 24.13 -0.95
CA SER A 39 -2.74 23.69 -1.92
C SER A 39 -1.82 22.59 -1.38
N GLY A 40 -2.07 22.14 -0.14
CA GLY A 40 -1.29 21.09 0.50
C GLY A 40 0.02 21.61 1.10
N VAL A 41 0.13 22.90 1.36
CA VAL A 41 1.37 23.55 1.79
C VAL A 41 1.31 23.97 3.25
N ALA A 42 2.34 23.62 4.01
CA ALA A 42 2.61 24.10 5.37
C ALA A 42 3.89 24.96 5.36
N THR A 43 3.83 26.15 5.95
CA THR A 43 4.91 27.13 5.91
C THR A 43 5.44 27.41 7.31
N PHE A 44 6.75 27.42 7.47
CA PHE A 44 7.46 27.68 8.71
C PHE A 44 8.38 28.89 8.54
N ASP A 45 8.21 29.90 9.40
CA ASP A 45 9.06 31.09 9.40
C ASP A 45 10.37 30.82 10.15
N LEU A 46 11.20 29.99 9.54
CA LEU A 46 12.51 29.58 10.05
C LEU A 46 13.60 29.83 9.00
N PRO A 47 14.83 30.15 9.43
CA PRO A 47 15.99 30.15 8.54
C PRO A 47 16.34 28.70 8.11
N PRO A 48 17.10 28.53 7.01
CA PRO A 48 17.58 27.21 6.61
C PRO A 48 18.34 26.50 7.73
N THR A 49 18.00 25.24 7.98
CA THR A 49 18.56 24.44 9.09
C THR A 49 18.63 22.95 8.67
N SER A 50 18.98 22.06 9.59
CA SER A 50 18.80 20.61 9.42
C SER A 50 17.80 20.06 10.43
N GLY A 51 17.13 18.99 10.04
CA GLY A 51 16.13 18.38 10.90
C GLY A 51 15.31 17.32 10.19
N ARG A 52 14.25 16.93 10.88
CA ARG A 52 13.28 15.94 10.44
C ARG A 52 11.93 16.58 10.19
N ILE A 53 11.21 16.07 9.21
CA ILE A 53 9.84 16.46 8.93
C ILE A 53 8.94 15.28 9.24
N TYR A 54 8.00 15.52 10.13
CA TYR A 54 6.92 14.60 10.47
C TYR A 54 5.65 15.08 9.79
N VAL A 55 4.96 14.16 9.12
CA VAL A 55 3.65 14.43 8.51
C VAL A 55 2.66 13.43 9.06
N SER A 56 1.63 13.95 9.72
CA SER A 56 0.76 13.14 10.59
C SER A 56 1.58 12.39 11.63
N ASP A 57 2.59 13.04 12.23
CA ASP A 57 3.44 12.49 13.29
C ASP A 57 4.37 11.34 12.84
N VAL A 58 4.40 10.98 11.55
CA VAL A 58 5.36 10.00 11.01
C VAL A 58 6.50 10.70 10.28
N GLU A 59 7.73 10.29 10.57
CA GLU A 59 8.93 10.80 9.92
C GLU A 59 8.88 10.53 8.41
N ARG A 60 8.97 11.60 7.61
CA ARG A 60 8.90 11.54 6.13
C ARG A 60 10.17 12.01 5.46
N PHE A 61 10.98 12.77 6.16
CA PHE A 61 12.18 13.38 5.63
C PHE A 61 13.14 13.65 6.78
N HIS A 62 14.42 13.44 6.53
CA HIS A 62 15.50 13.85 7.40
C HIS A 62 16.61 14.42 6.54
N GLY A 63 17.05 15.63 6.85
CA GLY A 63 18.16 16.28 6.17
C GLY A 63 18.10 17.79 6.25
N ARG A 64 18.58 18.46 5.20
CA ARG A 64 18.59 19.93 5.14
C ARG A 64 17.20 20.48 4.88
N LEU A 65 16.70 21.30 5.79
CA LEU A 65 15.41 21.98 5.70
C LEU A 65 15.61 23.36 5.07
N THR A 66 15.37 23.47 3.76
CA THR A 66 15.53 24.72 3.00
C THR A 66 14.58 24.77 1.81
N GLY A 67 13.99 25.94 1.55
CA GLY A 67 13.09 26.12 0.40
C GLY A 67 11.82 25.28 0.49
N GLU A 68 11.36 24.77 -0.66
CA GLU A 68 10.21 23.86 -0.75
C GLU A 68 10.66 22.41 -0.71
N ILE A 69 10.06 21.63 0.19
CA ILE A 69 10.30 20.20 0.35
C ILE A 69 9.00 19.48 0.03
N LEU A 70 9.02 18.68 -1.04
CA LEU A 70 7.88 17.88 -1.46
C LEU A 70 7.86 16.54 -0.73
N ILE A 71 6.78 16.28 -0.01
CA ILE A 71 6.49 15.02 0.66
C ILE A 71 5.30 14.36 -0.04
N GLN A 72 5.57 13.24 -0.70
CA GLN A 72 4.55 12.43 -1.35
C GLN A 72 4.11 11.28 -0.45
N LEU A 73 2.84 11.29 -0.06
CA LEU A 73 2.25 10.25 0.78
C LEU A 73 1.56 9.19 -0.07
N TRP A 74 1.67 7.92 0.35
CA TRP A 74 0.93 6.80 -0.24
C TRP A 74 -0.51 6.74 0.30
N SER A 75 -0.76 7.27 1.51
CA SER A 75 -2.04 7.31 2.20
C SER A 75 -2.07 8.46 3.23
N ILE A 76 -3.25 8.98 3.55
CA ILE A 76 -3.51 10.21 4.34
C ILE A 76 -3.17 10.06 5.84
N THR A 77 -2.81 8.87 6.30
CA THR A 77 -2.74 8.56 7.74
C THR A 77 -1.71 7.49 7.97
N GLN A 78 -0.55 7.90 8.44
CA GLN A 78 0.23 7.10 9.34
C GLN A 78 0.45 8.03 10.52
N SER A 79 0.00 7.64 11.71
CA SER A 79 0.44 8.21 12.99
C SER A 79 1.48 7.27 13.59
N PRO A 80 2.44 7.77 14.39
CA PRO A 80 3.48 6.99 15.01
C PRO A 80 2.85 6.19 16.14
N ASP A 81 3.35 4.96 16.26
CA ASP A 81 3.09 4.07 17.36
C ASP A 81 3.58 4.70 18.67
N ASP A 82 2.66 5.17 19.51
CA ASP A 82 2.88 5.16 20.94
C ASP A 82 2.32 3.86 21.51
N SER A 83 3.25 2.96 21.82
CA SER A 83 2.99 1.75 22.59
C SER A 83 2.42 2.11 23.97
N SER A 84 1.10 2.05 24.11
CA SER A 84 0.43 1.69 25.36
C SER A 84 -0.94 1.12 25.05
N GLY A 85 -1.20 -0.10 25.52
CA GLY A 85 -2.29 -0.93 25.05
C GLY A 85 -3.70 -0.36 25.26
N ALA A 86 -4.54 -0.51 24.23
CA ALA A 86 -6.00 -0.57 24.30
C ALA A 86 -6.55 -1.17 22.98
N PRO A 87 -7.70 -1.88 23.00
CA PRO A 87 -8.14 -2.67 21.86
C PRO A 87 -8.78 -1.81 20.77
N GLY A 88 -8.27 -1.94 19.55
CA GLY A 88 -8.91 -1.44 18.33
C GLY A 88 -8.27 -0.17 17.76
N ILE A 89 -7.18 -0.33 17.00
CA ILE A 89 -6.70 0.71 16.10
C ILE A 89 -6.53 0.10 14.70
N VAL A 90 -7.30 0.66 13.75
CA VAL A 90 -7.24 0.38 12.33
C VAL A 90 -6.14 1.28 11.72
N THR A 91 -5.00 0.70 11.36
CA THR A 91 -3.80 1.37 10.80
C THR A 91 -3.96 1.67 9.32
N LYS A 92 -4.48 2.82 8.88
CA LYS A 92 -4.75 3.07 7.44
C LYS A 92 -3.51 2.84 6.52
N GLY A 93 -3.70 1.96 5.53
CA GLY A 93 -2.66 1.18 4.85
C GLY A 93 -3.06 -0.29 4.98
N SER A 94 -3.48 -0.62 6.20
CA SER A 94 -4.38 -1.70 6.59
C SER A 94 -5.70 -1.64 5.83
N ASN A 95 -6.04 -2.77 5.21
CA ASN A 95 -7.41 -3.09 4.82
C ASN A 95 -8.33 -3.40 6.03
N ALA A 96 -7.88 -3.29 7.28
CA ALA A 96 -8.74 -3.51 8.44
C ALA A 96 -9.89 -2.49 8.50
N TYR A 97 -11.07 -2.98 8.88
CA TYR A 97 -12.22 -2.14 9.25
C TYR A 97 -12.74 -2.62 10.61
N PRO A 98 -13.45 -1.78 11.40
CA PRO A 98 -13.98 -2.19 12.70
C PRO A 98 -14.86 -3.45 12.58
N GLY A 99 -14.50 -4.52 13.31
CA GLY A 99 -15.17 -5.83 13.24
C GLY A 99 -14.64 -6.79 12.17
N MET A 100 -13.59 -6.42 11.43
CA MET A 100 -12.94 -7.32 10.48
C MET A 100 -12.16 -8.41 11.21
N ALA A 101 -12.53 -9.68 10.98
CA ALA A 101 -11.74 -10.82 11.44
C ALA A 101 -10.40 -10.84 10.69
N GLN A 102 -9.30 -10.79 11.44
CA GLN A 102 -7.95 -10.87 10.90
C GLN A 102 -7.44 -12.31 10.95
N LYS A 103 -6.53 -12.65 10.05
CA LYS A 103 -5.85 -13.93 9.99
C LYS A 103 -4.36 -13.73 9.85
N THR A 104 -3.59 -14.53 10.55
CA THR A 104 -2.13 -14.55 10.45
C THR A 104 -1.70 -15.63 9.45
N VAL A 105 -0.83 -15.24 8.52
CA VAL A 105 -0.10 -16.15 7.62
C VAL A 105 1.35 -16.19 8.08
N LEU A 106 1.85 -17.39 8.40
CA LEU A 106 3.25 -17.59 8.77
C LEU A 106 4.12 -17.65 7.50
N VAL A 107 5.09 -16.76 7.41
CA VAL A 107 6.05 -16.64 6.31
C VAL A 107 7.45 -16.84 6.87
N GLY A 108 7.89 -18.10 6.96
CA GLY A 108 9.05 -18.46 7.78
C GLY A 108 8.75 -18.19 9.25
N ASP A 109 9.62 -17.42 9.91
CA ASP A 109 9.44 -17.00 11.31
C ASP A 109 8.68 -15.67 11.46
N ARG A 110 8.22 -15.09 10.34
CA ARG A 110 7.50 -13.81 10.32
C ARG A 110 5.99 -14.02 10.24
N GLU A 111 5.26 -13.32 11.09
CA GLU A 111 3.81 -13.23 11.03
C GLU A 111 3.38 -12.11 10.07
N VAL A 112 2.56 -12.44 9.07
CA VAL A 112 1.96 -11.48 8.13
C VAL A 112 0.46 -11.45 8.33
N LEU A 113 -0.10 -10.25 8.51
CA LEU A 113 -1.53 -10.08 8.77
C LEU A 113 -2.33 -9.96 7.47
N THR A 114 -3.47 -10.64 7.45
CA THR A 114 -4.44 -10.61 6.37
C THR A 114 -5.86 -10.41 6.91
N ASP A 115 -6.78 -9.98 6.05
CA ASP A 115 -8.20 -10.03 6.37
C ASP A 115 -8.76 -11.46 6.33
N SER A 116 -10.05 -11.61 6.63
CA SER A 116 -10.71 -12.93 6.65
C SER A 116 -10.74 -13.62 5.29
N GLU A 117 -10.64 -12.85 4.20
CA GLU A 117 -10.55 -13.34 2.83
C GLU A 117 -9.11 -13.56 2.37
N GLY A 118 -8.11 -13.18 3.19
CA GLY A 118 -6.68 -13.37 2.96
C GLY A 118 -5.99 -12.20 2.24
N TYR A 119 -6.65 -11.06 2.03
CA TYR A 119 -5.99 -9.88 1.50
C TYR A 119 -5.02 -9.32 2.52
N LEU A 120 -3.84 -8.91 2.06
CA LEU A 120 -2.86 -8.25 2.93
C LEU A 120 -3.50 -7.08 3.63
N ILE A 121 -3.23 -7.00 4.93
CA ILE A 121 -3.48 -5.81 5.70
C ILE A 121 -2.53 -4.73 5.20
N GLU A 122 -1.22 -4.97 5.25
CA GLU A 122 -0.21 -4.03 4.80
C GLU A 122 0.37 -4.50 3.43
N PRO A 123 0.16 -3.77 2.32
CA PRO A 123 0.69 -4.15 1.01
C PRO A 123 2.20 -4.36 0.96
N SER A 124 2.95 -3.63 1.79
CA SER A 124 4.42 -3.73 1.85
C SER A 124 4.92 -5.05 2.45
N ASP A 125 4.03 -5.85 3.06
CA ASP A 125 4.36 -7.18 3.57
C ASP A 125 4.40 -8.26 2.48
N TRP A 126 4.03 -7.91 1.24
CA TRP A 126 4.05 -8.87 0.15
C TRP A 126 5.48 -9.35 -0.16
N SER A 127 5.61 -10.67 -0.30
CA SER A 127 6.81 -11.38 -0.77
C SER A 127 6.38 -12.60 -1.58
N GLU A 128 7.29 -13.21 -2.35
CA GLU A 128 6.99 -14.47 -3.02
C GLU A 128 6.71 -15.58 -1.99
N GLU A 129 7.38 -15.54 -0.84
CA GLU A 129 7.19 -16.45 0.29
C GLU A 129 5.80 -16.31 0.89
N PHE A 130 5.30 -15.07 1.05
CA PHE A 130 3.92 -14.83 1.46
C PHE A 130 2.93 -15.45 0.46
N ALA A 131 3.12 -15.22 -0.85
CA ALA A 131 2.24 -15.79 -1.87
C ALA A 131 2.22 -17.32 -1.81
N LYS A 132 3.37 -17.97 -1.60
CA LYS A 132 3.48 -19.43 -1.42
C LYS A 132 2.76 -19.91 -0.15
N ALA A 133 2.95 -19.22 0.97
CA ALA A 133 2.32 -19.57 2.24
C ALA A 133 0.79 -19.45 2.15
N LEU A 134 0.30 -18.36 1.57
CA LEU A 134 -1.13 -18.16 1.35
C LEU A 134 -1.71 -19.19 0.37
N ALA A 135 -1.04 -19.47 -0.75
CA ALA A 135 -1.48 -20.50 -1.70
C ALA A 135 -1.57 -21.89 -1.04
N THR A 136 -0.59 -22.24 -0.20
CA THR A 136 -0.61 -23.47 0.59
C THR A 136 -1.84 -23.54 1.51
N PHE A 137 -2.13 -22.45 2.22
CA PHE A 137 -3.33 -22.35 3.06
C PHE A 137 -4.62 -22.49 2.24
N GLU A 138 -4.63 -21.99 1.01
CA GLU A 138 -5.75 -22.09 0.08
C GLU A 138 -5.82 -23.42 -0.68
N ARG A 139 -4.87 -24.34 -0.43
CA ARG A 139 -4.71 -25.61 -1.15
C ARG A 139 -4.54 -25.42 -2.66
N LEU A 140 -3.83 -24.36 -3.04
CA LEU A 140 -3.44 -24.07 -4.41
C LEU A 140 -1.94 -24.33 -4.58
N GLU A 141 -1.57 -25.14 -5.57
CA GLU A 141 -0.18 -25.33 -5.97
C GLU A 141 0.21 -24.27 -7.01
N LEU A 142 1.20 -23.44 -6.69
CA LEU A 142 1.65 -22.37 -7.59
C LEU A 142 2.61 -22.92 -8.66
N THR A 143 2.04 -23.26 -9.81
CA THR A 143 2.81 -23.57 -11.03
C THR A 143 3.43 -22.31 -11.66
N SER A 144 4.28 -22.48 -12.68
CA SER A 144 4.85 -21.37 -13.45
C SER A 144 3.80 -20.43 -14.03
N GLU A 145 2.68 -20.97 -14.53
CA GLU A 145 1.58 -20.19 -15.10
C GLU A 145 0.91 -19.31 -14.03
N HIS A 146 0.77 -19.79 -12.79
CA HIS A 146 0.28 -18.96 -11.69
C HIS A 146 1.21 -17.78 -11.42
N TRP A 147 2.53 -18.02 -11.39
CA TRP A 147 3.52 -16.98 -11.17
C TRP A 147 3.52 -15.92 -12.27
N GLU A 148 3.31 -16.32 -13.52
CA GLU A 148 3.15 -15.39 -14.64
C GLU A 148 1.92 -14.48 -14.46
N VAL A 149 0.78 -15.03 -14.02
CA VAL A 149 -0.40 -14.20 -13.70
C VAL A 149 -0.15 -13.28 -12.51
N ILE A 150 0.42 -13.79 -11.42
CA ILE A 150 0.71 -13.01 -10.21
C ILE A 150 1.63 -11.83 -10.55
N ARG A 151 2.72 -12.07 -11.30
CA ARG A 151 3.65 -11.03 -11.73
C ARG A 151 3.00 -10.05 -12.68
N TYR A 152 2.22 -10.53 -13.66
CA TYR A 152 1.46 -9.67 -14.55
C TYR A 152 0.52 -8.72 -13.79
N LEU A 153 -0.22 -9.23 -12.81
CA LEU A 153 -1.14 -8.41 -12.00
C LEU A 153 -0.40 -7.31 -11.23
N ARG A 154 0.76 -7.65 -10.64
CA ARG A 154 1.61 -6.68 -9.94
C ARG A 154 2.17 -5.63 -10.89
N GLU A 155 2.74 -6.03 -12.02
CA GLU A 155 3.26 -5.11 -13.04
C GLU A 155 2.16 -4.23 -13.64
N TYR A 156 0.98 -4.80 -13.90
CA TYR A 156 -0.17 -4.06 -14.39
C TYR A 156 -0.59 -3.00 -13.38
N TYR A 157 -0.72 -3.37 -12.10
CA TYR A 157 -1.06 -2.42 -11.05
C TYR A 157 -0.01 -1.32 -10.91
N MET A 158 1.27 -1.67 -10.96
CA MET A 158 2.37 -0.69 -10.93
C MET A 158 2.33 0.29 -12.10
N ARG A 159 1.94 -0.17 -13.29
CA ARG A 159 1.89 0.65 -14.51
C ARG A 159 0.62 1.49 -14.63
N CYS A 160 -0.52 0.93 -14.24
CA CYS A 160 -1.84 1.50 -14.51
C CYS A 160 -2.51 2.12 -13.28
N GLY A 161 -2.03 1.82 -12.06
CA GLY A 161 -2.62 2.29 -10.80
C GLY A 161 -3.96 1.61 -10.45
N THR A 162 -4.40 0.65 -11.26
CA THR A 162 -5.67 -0.08 -11.11
C THR A 162 -5.45 -1.58 -11.30
N GLN A 163 -6.34 -2.41 -10.75
CA GLN A 163 -6.28 -3.86 -10.96
C GLN A 163 -6.68 -4.21 -12.40
N ALA A 164 -6.01 -5.20 -12.99
CA ALA A 164 -6.34 -5.67 -14.33
C ALA A 164 -7.72 -6.34 -14.36
N SER A 165 -8.50 -6.05 -15.39
CA SER A 165 -9.75 -6.78 -15.64
C SER A 165 -9.48 -8.18 -16.22
N VAL A 166 -10.43 -9.11 -16.07
CA VAL A 166 -10.35 -10.44 -16.70
C VAL A 166 -10.16 -10.34 -18.21
N ARG A 167 -10.80 -9.37 -18.85
CA ARG A 167 -10.66 -9.14 -20.29
C ARG A 167 -9.21 -8.77 -20.68
N GLU A 168 -8.53 -7.98 -19.85
CA GLU A 168 -7.13 -7.61 -20.09
C GLU A 168 -6.19 -8.78 -19.86
N MET A 169 -6.42 -9.57 -18.80
CA MET A 169 -5.68 -10.80 -18.54
C MET A 169 -5.82 -11.77 -19.73
N VAL A 170 -7.04 -12.04 -20.19
CA VAL A 170 -7.30 -12.89 -21.36
C VAL A 170 -6.60 -12.34 -22.61
N LYS A 171 -6.68 -11.03 -22.87
CA LYS A 171 -6.01 -10.40 -24.01
C LYS A 171 -4.48 -10.53 -23.94
N HIS A 172 -3.91 -10.41 -22.74
CA HIS A 172 -2.48 -10.56 -22.52
C HIS A 172 -2.03 -12.00 -22.69
N PHE A 173 -2.61 -12.93 -21.92
CA PHE A 173 -2.21 -14.34 -21.93
C PHE A 173 -2.57 -15.08 -23.21
N ARG A 174 -3.56 -14.61 -23.98
CA ARG A 174 -3.81 -15.14 -25.34
C ARG A 174 -2.62 -14.95 -26.28
N ARG A 175 -1.83 -13.89 -26.10
CA ARG A 175 -0.64 -13.62 -26.93
C ARG A 175 0.56 -14.48 -26.52
N ILE A 176 0.63 -14.88 -25.26
CA ILE A 176 1.77 -15.62 -24.69
C ILE A 176 1.51 -17.12 -24.75
N TRP A 177 0.32 -17.57 -24.35
CA TRP A 177 -0.05 -18.98 -24.21
C TRP A 177 -0.99 -19.50 -25.31
N GLY A 178 -1.42 -18.63 -26.24
CA GLY A 178 -2.39 -18.97 -27.27
C GLY A 178 -3.85 -18.91 -26.81
N SER A 179 -4.78 -19.19 -27.71
CA SER A 179 -6.23 -19.02 -27.49
C SER A 179 -6.85 -19.99 -26.48
N GLU A 180 -6.28 -21.18 -26.33
CA GLU A 180 -6.74 -22.22 -25.42
C GLU A 180 -6.47 -21.83 -23.96
N LYS A 181 -5.19 -21.61 -23.63
CA LYS A 181 -4.73 -21.25 -22.28
C LYS A 181 -4.95 -19.78 -21.93
N GLY A 182 -4.90 -18.89 -22.91
CA GLY A 182 -5.26 -17.47 -22.75
C GLY A 182 -6.77 -17.25 -22.81
N SER A 183 -7.54 -17.98 -22.01
CA SER A 183 -9.00 -17.92 -21.98
C SER A 183 -9.52 -17.65 -20.57
N SER A 184 -10.72 -17.06 -20.47
CA SER A 184 -11.32 -16.78 -19.15
C SER A 184 -11.51 -18.07 -18.34
N ARG A 185 -11.86 -19.16 -19.02
CA ARG A 185 -12.05 -20.47 -18.39
C ARG A 185 -10.74 -20.96 -17.78
N TYR A 186 -9.67 -20.99 -18.58
CA TYR A 186 -8.36 -21.48 -18.11
C TYR A 186 -7.81 -20.65 -16.94
N LEU A 187 -7.96 -19.32 -16.98
CA LEU A 187 -7.55 -18.47 -15.86
C LEU A 187 -8.36 -18.74 -14.58
N HIS A 188 -9.65 -19.09 -14.70
CA HIS A 188 -10.46 -19.51 -13.57
C HIS A 188 -10.12 -20.93 -13.08
N ASP A 189 -9.67 -21.81 -13.97
CA ASP A 189 -9.17 -23.14 -13.60
C ASP A 189 -7.84 -23.01 -12.83
N LEU A 190 -6.96 -22.07 -13.21
CA LEU A 190 -5.75 -21.73 -12.45
C LEU A 190 -6.10 -21.10 -11.09
N PHE A 191 -7.10 -20.23 -11.02
CA PHE A 191 -7.48 -19.53 -9.78
C PHE A 191 -8.91 -19.91 -9.35
N PRO A 192 -9.13 -21.12 -8.79
CA PRO A 192 -10.48 -21.65 -8.53
C PRO A 192 -11.26 -20.87 -7.48
N ARG A 193 -10.62 -20.11 -6.60
CA ARG A 193 -11.30 -19.35 -5.54
C ARG A 193 -11.71 -17.96 -6.01
N GLY A 194 -12.71 -17.92 -6.87
CA GLY A 194 -13.30 -16.67 -7.36
C GLY A 194 -12.54 -16.02 -8.52
N GLY A 195 -11.64 -16.77 -9.17
CA GLY A 195 -10.96 -16.34 -10.39
C GLY A 195 -9.69 -15.52 -10.13
N PRO A 196 -8.97 -15.17 -11.22
CA PRO A 196 -7.75 -14.39 -11.15
C PRO A 196 -7.97 -12.98 -10.56
N GLN A 197 -9.17 -12.42 -10.71
CA GLN A 197 -9.57 -11.12 -10.14
C GLN A 197 -9.77 -11.13 -8.62
N LYS A 198 -9.98 -12.30 -8.00
CA LYS A 198 -10.07 -12.43 -6.53
C LYS A 198 -8.83 -13.09 -5.97
N GLN A 199 -8.65 -14.38 -6.26
CA GLN A 199 -7.54 -15.16 -5.74
C GLN A 199 -6.20 -14.72 -6.32
N GLY A 200 -6.13 -14.45 -7.63
CA GLY A 200 -4.91 -13.94 -8.26
C GLY A 200 -4.48 -12.58 -7.69
N ASN A 201 -5.41 -11.62 -7.59
CA ASN A 201 -5.14 -10.30 -7.01
C ASN A 201 -4.68 -10.39 -5.54
N ARG A 202 -5.31 -11.25 -4.75
CA ARG A 202 -4.92 -11.49 -3.36
C ARG A 202 -3.50 -12.07 -3.25
N LEU A 203 -3.19 -13.11 -4.03
CA LEU A 203 -1.84 -13.71 -4.08
C LEU A 203 -0.79 -12.72 -4.62
N ALA A 204 -1.19 -11.80 -5.49
CA ALA A 204 -0.38 -10.69 -5.96
C ALA A 204 -0.20 -9.56 -4.93
N GLY A 205 -0.80 -9.66 -3.75
CA GLY A 205 -0.71 -8.64 -2.70
C GLY A 205 -1.47 -7.35 -3.02
N LEU A 206 -2.41 -7.40 -3.96
CA LEU A 206 -3.23 -6.26 -4.33
C LEU A 206 -4.42 -6.16 -3.37
N LEU A 207 -4.62 -4.99 -2.79
CA LEU A 207 -5.72 -4.75 -1.86
C LEU A 207 -7.08 -4.92 -2.52
N ARG A 208 -8.06 -5.40 -1.77
CA ARG A 208 -9.45 -5.50 -2.22
C ARG A 208 -9.94 -4.13 -2.71
N THR A 209 -10.52 -4.08 -3.91
CA THR A 209 -11.17 -2.87 -4.41
C THR A 209 -12.42 -2.59 -3.58
N LYS A 210 -12.58 -1.35 -3.10
CA LYS A 210 -13.82 -0.92 -2.45
C LYS A 210 -14.89 -0.78 -3.54
N GLY A 211 -15.73 -1.80 -3.77
CA GLY A 211 -16.84 -1.64 -4.71
C GLY A 211 -17.60 -2.88 -5.19
N GLU A 212 -17.18 -4.12 -4.92
CA GLU A 212 -17.96 -5.29 -5.35
C GLU A 212 -18.87 -5.79 -4.21
N HIS A 213 -20.09 -5.25 -4.17
CA HIS A 213 -21.26 -5.88 -3.55
C HIS A 213 -22.13 -6.48 -4.65
#